data_AF-A0A2G6M0G4-F1
#
_entry.id   AF-A0A2G6M0G4-F1
#
_cell.length_a   1.000
_cell.length_b   1.000
_cell.length_c   1.000
_cell.angle_alpha   90.00
_cell.angle_beta   90.00
_cell.angle_gamma   90.00
#
_symmetry.space_group_name_H-M   'P 1'
#
loop_
_entity.id
_entity.type
_entity.pdbx_description
1 polymer ?
#
loop_
_entity_poly.entity_id
_entity_poly.type
_entity_poly.pdbx_seq_one_letter_code
_entity_poly.pdbx_strand_id
1 'polypeptide(L)'
;MLEEADACKGDGDIGALLRREGLYSSHLAFWRRQRAEIGRKGMTGRKRGRKELSEEQLRLRELEKENKQLKNKLKKAETIIEIQKKTSELLGLELDSERNSESN
;
A
#
# COMPACT_ATOMS: atom_id res chain seq x y z
N MET A 1 -9.60 29.42 29.44
CA MET A 1 -10.55 30.25 28.67
C MET A 1 -11.81 29.52 28.17
N LEU A 2 -11.77 28.54 27.25
CA LEU A 2 -13.00 27.84 26.83
C LEU A 2 -13.61 27.01 27.97
N GLU A 3 -12.77 26.35 28.76
CA GLU A 3 -13.19 25.60 29.96
C GLU A 3 -13.75 26.50 31.06
N GLU A 4 -13.20 27.71 31.22
CA GLU A 4 -13.72 28.73 32.13
C GLU A 4 -15.08 29.25 31.66
N ALA A 5 -15.23 29.50 30.34
CA ALA A 5 -16.50 29.89 29.74
C ALA A 5 -17.56 28.77 29.82
N ASP A 6 -17.15 27.50 29.80
CA ASP A 6 -18.03 26.34 29.99
C ASP A 6 -18.34 26.09 31.50
N ALA A 7 -17.51 26.58 32.42
CA ALA A 7 -17.70 26.52 33.87
C ALA A 7 -18.59 27.68 34.41
N CYS A 8 -18.71 28.78 33.67
CA CYS A 8 -19.63 29.87 33.98
C CYS A 8 -21.09 29.41 33.86
N LYS A 9 -21.83 29.39 34.97
CA LYS A 9 -23.24 28.94 35.05
C LYS A 9 -24.23 30.06 35.39
N GLY A 10 -23.75 31.25 35.76
CA GLY A 10 -24.60 32.40 36.06
C GLY A 10 -24.96 33.21 34.81
N ASP A 11 -26.19 33.75 34.80
CA ASP A 11 -26.69 34.67 33.78
C ASP A 11 -25.86 35.98 33.82
N GLY A 12 -24.79 36.04 33.01
CA GLY A 12 -23.92 37.22 32.88
C GLY A 12 -22.44 36.99 33.14
N ASP A 13 -22.08 35.86 33.77
CA ASP A 13 -20.68 35.52 34.08
C ASP A 13 -19.83 35.37 32.81
N ILE A 14 -20.41 34.75 31.78
CA ILE A 14 -19.78 34.60 30.47
C ILE A 14 -19.52 35.98 29.84
N GLY A 15 -20.45 36.93 29.98
CA GLY A 15 -20.30 38.28 29.46
C GLY A 15 -19.22 39.09 30.20
N ALA A 16 -19.11 38.93 31.52
CA ALA A 16 -18.06 39.53 32.32
C ALA A 16 -16.67 38.97 31.96
N LEU A 17 -16.58 37.65 31.79
CA LEU A 17 -15.37 36.97 31.33
C LEU A 17 -14.94 37.48 29.95
N LEU A 18 -15.86 37.56 28.99
CA LEU A 18 -15.59 38.05 27.64
C LEU A 18 -15.08 39.49 27.62
N ARG A 19 -15.65 40.38 28.44
CA ARG A 19 -15.17 41.77 28.56
C ARG A 19 -13.79 41.87 29.19
N ARG A 20 -13.49 41.04 30.20
CA ARG A 20 -12.17 41.00 30.84
C ARG A 20 -11.08 40.54 29.88
N GLU A 21 -11.39 39.53 29.07
CA GLU A 21 -10.45 38.96 28.11
C GLU A 21 -10.44 39.70 26.75
N GLY A 22 -11.31 40.70 26.56
CA GLY A 22 -11.42 41.47 25.29
C GLY A 22 -11.98 40.65 24.11
N LEU A 23 -12.76 39.62 24.39
CA LEU A 23 -13.25 38.66 23.41
C LEU A 23 -14.71 38.87 23.08
N TYR A 24 -15.06 38.54 21.83
CA TYR A 24 -16.46 38.53 21.41
C TYR A 24 -17.04 37.12 21.42
N SER A 25 -18.35 37.00 21.61
CA SER A 25 -19.08 35.73 21.62
C SER A 25 -18.85 34.87 20.36
N SER A 26 -18.55 35.52 19.22
CA SER A 26 -18.18 34.83 17.98
C SER A 26 -16.91 33.97 18.10
N HIS A 27 -15.95 34.37 18.93
CA HIS A 27 -14.70 33.66 19.13
C HIS A 27 -14.94 32.35 19.88
N LEU A 28 -15.79 32.38 20.92
CA LEU A 28 -16.22 31.16 21.61
C LEU A 28 -16.96 30.22 20.66
N ALA A 29 -17.86 30.74 19.83
CA ALA A 29 -18.58 29.94 18.84
C ALA A 29 -17.62 29.29 17.81
N PHE A 30 -16.63 30.05 17.34
CA PHE A 30 -15.60 29.56 16.43
C PHE A 30 -14.75 28.44 17.08
N TRP A 31 -14.27 28.63 18.30
CA TRP A 31 -13.46 27.63 18.99
C TRP A 31 -14.25 26.38 19.39
N ARG A 32 -15.53 26.51 19.77
CA ARG A 32 -16.42 25.36 20.00
C ARG A 32 -16.60 24.53 18.73
N ARG A 33 -16.79 25.19 17.58
CA ARG A 33 -16.86 24.52 16.27
C ARG A 33 -15.53 23.82 15.93
N GLN A 34 -14.40 24.48 16.14
CA GLN A 34 -13.09 23.92 15.88
C GLN A 34 -12.80 22.69 16.78
N ARG A 35 -13.16 22.74 18.07
CA ARG A 35 -13.06 21.58 18.99
C ARG A 35 -13.91 20.40 18.53
N ALA A 36 -15.16 20.65 18.11
CA ALA A 36 -16.03 19.61 17.58
C ALA A 36 -15.49 19.02 16.26
N GLU A 37 -14.92 19.85 15.39
CA GLU A 37 -14.33 19.41 14.13
C GLU A 37 -13.06 18.58 14.34
N ILE A 38 -12.21 18.96 15.31
CA ILE A 38 -11.03 18.18 15.72
C ILE A 38 -11.45 16.83 16.31
N GLY A 39 -12.46 16.80 17.19
CA GLY A 39 -13.01 15.55 17.70
C GLY A 39 -13.50 14.63 16.58
N ARG A 40 -14.25 15.18 15.63
CA ARG A 40 -14.73 14.44 14.45
C ARG A 40 -13.56 13.96 13.56
N LYS A 41 -12.57 14.81 13.28
CA LYS A 41 -11.37 14.47 12.50
C LYS A 41 -10.50 13.42 13.20
N GLY A 42 -10.44 13.44 14.52
CA GLY A 42 -9.72 12.44 15.34
C GLY A 42 -10.40 11.08 15.34
N MET A 43 -11.74 11.03 15.32
CA MET A 43 -12.52 9.80 15.21
C MET A 43 -12.52 9.22 13.79
N THR A 44 -12.47 10.07 12.77
CA THR A 44 -12.20 9.65 11.39
C THR A 44 -10.70 9.50 11.20
N GLY A 45 -10.11 8.46 11.80
CA GLY A 45 -8.67 8.17 11.72
C GLY A 45 -8.15 8.47 10.31
N ARG A 46 -7.14 9.35 10.22
CA ARG A 46 -6.55 9.83 8.96
C ARG A 46 -6.38 8.62 8.04
N LYS A 47 -7.17 8.51 6.97
CA LYS A 47 -7.01 7.44 5.96
C LYS A 47 -5.60 7.55 5.44
N ARG A 48 -4.68 6.78 6.03
CA ARG A 48 -3.34 6.57 5.51
C ARG A 48 -3.55 6.07 4.08
N GLY A 49 -2.93 6.75 3.12
CA GLY A 49 -2.95 6.32 1.72
C GLY A 49 -2.45 4.88 1.59
N ARG A 50 -2.60 4.30 0.40
CA ARG A 50 -2.03 2.99 0.07
C ARG A 50 -0.59 2.95 0.56
N LYS A 51 -0.28 2.03 1.49
CA LYS A 51 1.10 1.83 1.94
C LYS A 51 1.95 1.58 0.70
N GLU A 52 3.00 2.38 0.53
CA GLU A 52 3.98 2.15 -0.51
C GLU A 52 4.49 0.72 -0.35
N LEU A 53 4.57 -0.01 -1.47
CA LEU A 53 5.12 -1.37 -1.46
C LEU A 53 6.57 -1.26 -0.98
N SER A 54 6.95 -2.09 -0.01
CA SER A 54 8.35 -2.17 0.43
C SER A 54 9.24 -2.50 -0.79
N GLU A 55 10.50 -2.05 -0.79
CA GLU A 55 11.47 -2.43 -1.82
C GLU A 55 11.55 -3.95 -2.00
N GLU A 56 11.42 -4.70 -0.90
CA GLU A 56 11.36 -6.15 -0.88
C GLU A 56 10.17 -6.69 -1.69
N GLN A 57 9.00 -6.04 -1.60
CA GLN A 57 7.79 -6.45 -2.31
C GLN A 57 7.88 -6.15 -3.81
N LEU A 58 8.62 -5.10 -4.20
CA LEU A 58 8.89 -4.82 -5.61
C LEU A 58 9.85 -5.86 -6.18
N ARG A 59 10.96 -6.15 -5.49
CA ARG A 59 11.93 -7.19 -5.89
C ARG A 59 11.28 -8.56 -5.99
N LEU A 60 10.42 -8.93 -5.03
CA LEU A 60 9.68 -10.20 -5.08
C LEU A 60 8.82 -10.30 -6.35
N ARG A 61 8.11 -9.23 -6.73
CA ARG A 61 7.28 -9.23 -7.95
C ARG A 61 8.10 -9.35 -9.23
N GLU A 62 9.25 -8.68 -9.29
CA GLU A 62 10.18 -8.78 -10.41
C GLU A 62 10.69 -10.23 -10.53
N LEU A 63 11.13 -10.80 -9.41
CA LEU A 63 11.66 -12.15 -9.34
C LEU A 63 10.60 -13.22 -9.67
N GLU A 64 9.35 -13.02 -9.26
CA GLU A 64 8.22 -13.89 -9.62
C GLU A 64 7.93 -13.85 -11.12
N LYS A 65 8.00 -12.66 -11.73
CA LYS A 65 7.78 -12.46 -13.16
C LYS A 65 8.88 -13.15 -13.98
N GLU A 66 10.14 -12.98 -13.58
CA GLU A 66 11.28 -13.63 -14.22
C GLU A 66 11.20 -15.15 -14.09
N ASN A 67 10.91 -15.66 -12.89
CA ASN A 67 10.71 -17.09 -12.68
C ASN A 67 9.63 -17.67 -13.58
N LYS A 68 8.50 -16.97 -13.73
CA LYS A 68 7.42 -17.41 -14.62
C LYS A 68 7.87 -17.44 -16.08
N GLN A 69 8.62 -16.43 -16.53
CA GLN A 69 9.14 -16.39 -17.89
C GLN A 69 10.15 -17.52 -18.15
N LEU A 70 11.06 -17.76 -17.21
CA LEU A 70 12.06 -18.84 -17.29
C LEU A 70 11.39 -20.21 -17.33
N LYS A 71 10.43 -20.47 -16.45
CA LYS A 71 9.65 -21.73 -16.45
C LYS A 71 8.93 -21.95 -17.78
N ASN A 72 8.37 -20.90 -18.37
CA ASN A 72 7.72 -21.00 -19.68
C ASN A 72 8.71 -21.30 -20.81
N LYS A 73 9.92 -20.70 -20.78
CA LYS A 73 10.98 -21.01 -21.75
C LYS A 73 11.46 -22.47 -21.61
N LEU A 74 11.64 -22.93 -20.38
CA LEU A 74 12.05 -24.29 -20.08
C LEU A 74 11.01 -25.30 -20.61
N LYS A 75 9.73 -25.09 -20.30
CA LYS A 75 8.64 -25.94 -20.81
C LYS A 75 8.62 -26.02 -22.34
N LYS A 76 8.84 -24.88 -23.03
CA LYS A 76 8.94 -24.86 -24.50
C LYS A 76 10.12 -25.66 -25.00
N ALA A 77 11.29 -25.51 -24.39
CA ALA A 77 12.49 -26.27 -24.76
C ALA A 77 12.29 -27.78 -24.55
N GLU A 78 11.69 -28.19 -23.43
CA GLU A 78 11.33 -29.59 -23.16
C GLU A 78 10.39 -30.14 -24.23
N THR A 79 9.36 -29.37 -24.61
CA THR A 79 8.43 -29.79 -25.68
C THR A 79 9.13 -29.91 -27.04
N ILE A 80 10.06 -29.00 -27.36
CA ILE A 80 10.85 -29.09 -28.60
C ILE A 80 11.70 -30.35 -28.60
N ILE A 81 12.41 -30.64 -27.49
CA ILE A 81 13.23 -31.84 -27.34
C ILE A 81 12.36 -33.10 -27.49
N GLU A 82 11.17 -33.11 -26.89
CA GLU A 82 10.25 -34.24 -26.99
C GLU A 82 9.78 -34.47 -28.44
N ILE A 83 9.41 -33.40 -29.15
CA ILE A 83 9.03 -33.48 -30.56
C ILE A 83 10.21 -33.99 -31.39
N GLN A 84 11.42 -33.44 -31.19
CA GLN A 84 12.62 -33.88 -31.91
C GLN A 84 12.86 -35.37 -31.74
N LYS A 85 12.81 -35.88 -30.50
CA LYS A 85 12.94 -37.31 -30.19
C LYS A 85 11.88 -38.15 -30.91
N LYS A 86 10.60 -37.79 -30.79
CA LYS A 86 9.49 -38.51 -31.44
C LYS A 86 9.61 -38.52 -32.96
N THR A 87 10.04 -37.42 -33.58
CA THR A 87 10.25 -37.36 -35.03
C THR A 87 11.42 -38.21 -35.49
N SER A 88 12.49 -38.25 -34.69
CA SER A 88 13.66 -39.10 -34.92
C SER A 88 13.31 -40.59 -34.83
N GLU A 89 12.57 -40.99 -33.80
CA GLU A 89 12.03 -42.35 -33.64
C GLU A 89 11.14 -42.74 -34.83
N LEU A 90 10.23 -41.86 -35.25
CA LEU A 90 9.31 -42.13 -36.36
C LEU A 90 10.03 -42.26 -37.71
N LEU A 91 11.09 -41.48 -37.93
CA LEU A 91 11.85 -41.45 -39.17
C LEU A 91 13.05 -42.42 -39.16
N GLY A 92 13.29 -43.14 -38.06
CA GLY A 92 14.44 -44.04 -37.91
C GLY A 92 15.79 -43.32 -37.95
N LEU A 93 15.80 -42.01 -37.68
CA LEU A 93 17.01 -41.20 -37.64
C LEU A 93 17.54 -41.27 -36.21
N GLU A 94 18.57 -42.05 -35.92
CA GLU A 94 19.21 -42.01 -34.60
C GLU A 94 19.74 -40.60 -34.31
N LEU A 95 19.14 -39.93 -33.33
CA LEU A 95 19.73 -38.72 -32.76
C LEU A 95 20.85 -39.16 -31.84
N ASP A 96 22.10 -38.89 -32.22
CA ASP A 96 23.26 -39.02 -31.34
C ASP A 96 22.99 -38.24 -30.03
N SER A 97 22.57 -38.95 -28.99
CA SER A 97 22.21 -38.38 -27.70
C SER A 97 23.42 -38.06 -26.84
N GLU A 98 24.64 -38.27 -27.34
CA GLU A 98 25.88 -38.20 -26.55
C GLU A 98 26.95 -37.41 -27.29
N ARG A 99 26.84 -36.09 -27.30
CA ARG A 99 27.96 -35.21 -27.68
C ARG A 99 27.85 -33.85 -27.00
N ASN A 100 27.75 -33.83 -25.67
CA ASN A 100 28.04 -32.62 -24.90
C ASN A 100 28.28 -32.87 -23.40
N SER A 101 28.92 -34.00 -23.06
CA SER A 101 29.49 -34.23 -21.74
C SER A 101 31.01 -34.04 -21.75
N GLU A 102 31.55 -33.11 -22.54
CA GLU A 102 32.98 -32.78 -22.50
C GLU A 102 33.24 -31.52 -23.31
N SER A 103 33.24 -30.36 -22.64
CA SER A 103 34.09 -29.19 -22.93
C SER A 103 33.76 -28.05 -21.96
N ASN A 104 34.56 -27.98 -20.88
CA ASN A 104 34.81 -26.88 -19.94
C ASN A 104 33.63 -26.18 -19.23
#